data_AF-A0A086BK10-F1
#
_entry.id   AF-A0A086BK10-F1
#
_cell.length_a   1.000
_cell.length_b   1.000
_cell.length_c   1.000
_cell.angle_alpha   90.00
_cell.angle_beta   90.00
_cell.angle_gamma   90.00
#
_symmetry.space_group_name_H-M   'P 1'
#
loop_
_entity.id
_entity.type
_entity.pdbx_description
1 polymer ?
#
loop_
_entity_poly.entity_id
_entity_poly.type
_entity_poly.pdbx_seq_one_letter_code
_entity_poly.pdbx_strand_id
1 'polypeptide(L)'
;MSIPLVFNSCTEKQKSDENTELKSKATQITVKDLIGTTYEWKYKESTYHITLKSDSTVHWKLTKGDYLGPTEETDQYVSSQIDDHKLFISWVEKSGLGVYSVLDFETMNLHTQGSQDGQLYVNPGTIKKIN
;
A
#
# COMPACT_ATOMS: atom_id res chain seq x y z
N MET A 1 -41.40 1.08 -49.54
CA MET A 1 -40.77 2.21 -48.82
C MET A 1 -39.77 1.62 -47.83
N SER A 2 -38.47 1.73 -48.11
CA SER A 2 -37.39 1.55 -47.14
C SER A 2 -36.26 2.48 -47.56
N ILE A 3 -35.88 3.37 -46.65
CA ILE A 3 -34.96 4.50 -46.84
C ILE A 3 -33.53 4.00 -46.59
N PRO A 4 -32.55 4.30 -47.46
CA PRO A 4 -31.15 3.96 -47.19
C PRO A 4 -30.55 4.89 -46.13
N LEU A 5 -29.94 4.33 -45.09
CA LEU A 5 -29.07 5.07 -44.18
C LEU A 5 -27.69 5.28 -44.82
N VAL A 6 -27.34 6.54 -45.02
CA VAL A 6 -26.03 7.00 -45.49
C VAL A 6 -25.11 7.11 -44.27
N PHE A 7 -23.97 6.40 -44.28
CA PHE A 7 -22.90 6.62 -43.32
C PHE A 7 -22.14 7.89 -43.71
N ASN A 8 -22.34 8.97 -42.94
CA ASN A 8 -21.47 10.13 -43.00
C ASN A 8 -20.10 9.76 -42.39
N SER A 9 -19.12 9.54 -43.27
CA SER A 9 -17.70 9.53 -42.94
C SER A 9 -17.29 10.93 -42.50
N CYS A 10 -17.16 11.15 -41.19
CA CYS A 10 -16.58 12.39 -40.67
C CYS A 10 -15.05 12.26 -40.67
N THR A 11 -14.40 12.94 -41.61
CA THR A 11 -12.97 13.20 -41.59
C THR A 11 -12.75 14.52 -40.85
N GLU A 12 -12.36 14.46 -39.58
CA GLU A 12 -11.83 15.62 -38.88
C GLU A 12 -10.30 15.48 -38.75
N LYS A 13 -9.60 16.29 -39.54
CA LYS A 13 -8.21 16.69 -39.30
C LYS A 13 -8.24 17.91 -38.38
N GLN A 14 -7.57 17.83 -37.25
CA GLN A 14 -6.87 18.89 -36.50
C GLN A 14 -6.55 18.30 -35.11
N LYS A 15 -5.43 18.55 -34.43
CA LYS A 15 -4.26 19.40 -34.59
C LYS A 15 -3.27 18.87 -33.56
N SER A 16 -1.97 18.87 -33.88
CA SER A 16 -0.92 18.55 -32.92
C SER A 16 -0.87 19.66 -31.86
N ASP A 17 -1.42 19.39 -30.69
CA ASP A 17 -1.08 20.14 -29.49
C ASP A 17 -0.05 19.31 -28.72
N GLU A 18 1.21 19.69 -28.94
CA GLU A 18 2.34 19.41 -28.06
C GLU A 18 2.04 20.09 -26.72
N ASN A 19 1.18 19.46 -25.93
CA ASN A 19 1.00 19.81 -24.54
C ASN A 19 2.06 19.01 -23.78
N THR A 20 3.19 19.67 -23.54
CA THR A 20 4.20 19.23 -22.59
C THR A 20 3.53 19.14 -21.23
N GLU A 21 2.91 17.99 -20.97
CA GLU A 21 2.54 17.56 -19.64
C GLU A 21 3.88 17.36 -18.93
N LEU A 22 4.34 18.42 -18.26
CA LEU A 22 5.20 18.28 -17.10
C LEU A 22 4.40 17.44 -16.10
N LYS A 23 4.40 16.12 -16.31
CA LYS A 23 4.28 15.15 -15.23
C LYS A 23 5.37 15.58 -14.27
N SER A 24 4.98 16.28 -13.22
CA SER A 24 5.80 16.37 -12.03
C SER A 24 6.20 14.93 -11.77
N LYS A 25 7.51 14.68 -11.80
CA LYS A 25 8.05 13.36 -11.57
C LYS A 25 7.66 13.04 -10.13
N ALA A 26 6.50 12.42 -9.95
CA ALA A 26 6.05 11.92 -8.67
C ALA A 26 7.20 11.05 -8.20
N THR A 27 7.79 11.42 -7.07
CA THR A 27 8.91 10.67 -6.51
C THR A 27 8.35 9.31 -6.13
N GLN A 28 8.56 8.33 -7.01
CA GLN A 28 8.15 6.95 -6.82
C GLN A 28 8.70 6.47 -5.48
N ILE A 29 7.81 6.00 -4.60
CA ILE A 29 8.21 5.44 -3.31
C ILE A 29 8.49 3.96 -3.52
N THR A 30 9.72 3.54 -3.27
CA THR A 30 10.13 2.14 -3.33
C THR A 30 10.40 1.59 -1.94
N VAL A 31 10.41 0.27 -1.80
CA VAL A 31 10.81 -0.41 -0.54
C VAL A 31 12.16 0.09 -0.04
N LYS A 32 13.11 0.34 -0.95
CA LYS A 32 14.45 0.82 -0.60
C LYS A 32 14.43 2.17 0.11
N ASP A 33 13.48 3.04 -0.24
CA ASP A 33 13.31 4.35 0.40
C ASP A 33 12.75 4.25 1.82
N LEU A 34 12.18 3.10 2.17
CA LEU A 34 11.57 2.81 3.47
C LEU A 34 12.52 2.08 4.43
N ILE A 35 13.58 1.45 3.93
CA ILE A 35 14.54 0.71 4.77
C ILE A 35 15.19 1.66 5.79
N GLY A 36 15.25 1.21 7.05
CA GLY A 36 15.78 1.96 8.18
C GLY A 36 14.81 3.01 8.75
N THR A 37 13.69 3.27 8.09
CA THR A 37 12.66 4.19 8.60
C THR A 37 11.61 3.44 9.41
N THR A 38 11.02 4.13 10.38
CA THR A 38 9.92 3.61 11.18
C THR A 38 8.63 4.34 10.82
N TYR A 39 7.58 3.57 10.60
CA TYR A 39 6.22 4.07 10.39
C TYR A 39 5.33 3.64 11.55
N GLU A 40 4.56 4.56 12.06
CA GLU A 40 3.41 4.27 12.90
C GLU A 40 2.28 3.73 12.02
N TRP A 41 1.82 2.53 12.32
CA TRP A 41 0.62 1.93 11.77
C TRP A 41 -0.46 2.03 12.83
N LYS A 42 -1.46 2.87 12.58
CA LYS A 42 -2.56 3.13 13.50
C LYS A 42 -3.82 2.46 12.99
N TYR A 43 -4.32 1.50 13.76
CA TYR A 43 -5.63 0.90 13.61
C TYR A 43 -6.60 1.50 14.64
N LYS A 44 -7.83 0.98 14.68
CA LYS A 44 -8.90 1.52 15.55
C LYS A 44 -8.48 1.61 17.03
N GLU A 45 -8.07 0.51 17.62
CA GLU A 45 -7.73 0.41 19.05
C GLU A 45 -6.23 0.19 19.31
N SER A 46 -5.45 -0.04 18.26
CA SER A 46 -4.04 -0.44 18.36
C SER A 46 -3.14 0.42 17.50
N THR A 47 -1.94 0.69 18.01
CA THR A 47 -0.87 1.39 17.30
C THR A 47 0.38 0.54 17.31
N TYR A 48 1.03 0.42 16.16
CA TYR A 48 2.28 -0.31 15.99
C TYR A 48 3.35 0.60 15.39
N HIS A 49 4.59 0.42 15.82
CA HIS A 49 5.76 0.95 15.13
C HIS A 49 6.34 -0.14 14.25
N ILE A 50 6.43 0.12 12.96
CA ILE A 50 6.91 -0.81 11.94
C ILE A 50 8.21 -0.26 11.35
N THR A 51 9.31 -0.99 11.51
CA THR A 51 10.62 -0.65 10.94
C THR A 51 11.02 -1.72 9.92
N LEU A 52 11.23 -1.32 8.66
CA LEU A 52 11.84 -2.22 7.67
C LEU A 52 13.35 -2.22 7.89
N LYS A 53 13.89 -3.31 8.46
CA LYS A 53 15.31 -3.44 8.80
C LYS A 53 16.16 -3.77 7.58
N SER A 54 15.59 -4.49 6.62
CA SER A 54 16.18 -4.78 5.31
C SER A 54 15.08 -4.88 4.25
N ASP A 55 15.46 -5.34 3.06
CA ASP A 55 14.56 -5.68 1.94
C ASP A 55 13.65 -6.89 2.20
N SER A 56 13.93 -7.68 3.25
CA SER A 56 13.13 -8.84 3.62
C SER A 56 12.80 -8.94 5.11
N THR A 57 13.34 -8.06 5.95
CA THR A 57 13.17 -8.14 7.41
C THR A 57 12.39 -6.95 7.96
N VAL A 58 11.29 -7.24 8.67
CA VAL A 58 10.46 -6.26 9.35
C VAL A 58 10.61 -6.46 10.85
N HIS A 59 10.71 -5.36 11.59
CA HIS A 59 10.59 -5.35 13.04
C HIS A 59 9.34 -4.54 13.39
N TRP A 60 8.47 -5.09 14.23
CA TRP A 60 7.25 -4.42 14.64
C TRP A 60 7.13 -4.40 16.16
N LYS A 61 6.48 -3.36 16.69
CA LYS A 61 6.24 -3.18 18.11
C LYS A 61 4.87 -2.56 18.35
N LEU A 62 4.04 -3.19 19.17
CA LEU A 62 2.81 -2.60 19.71
C LEU A 62 3.17 -1.47 20.68
N THR A 63 2.68 -0.26 20.40
CA THR A 63 2.93 0.93 21.23
C THR A 63 1.69 1.46 21.92
N LYS A 64 0.50 1.04 21.47
CA LYS A 64 -0.78 1.31 22.13
C LYS A 64 -1.77 0.18 21.83
N GLY A 65 -2.63 -0.11 22.80
CA GLY A 65 -3.67 -1.14 22.71
C GLY A 65 -3.27 -2.40 23.48
N ASP A 66 -4.22 -3.31 23.62
CA ASP A 66 -3.99 -4.60 24.28
C ASP A 66 -3.99 -5.71 23.23
N TYR A 67 -2.98 -6.58 23.31
CA TYR A 67 -2.88 -7.79 22.51
C TYR A 67 -2.46 -8.93 23.43
N LEU A 68 -3.12 -10.08 23.31
CA LEU A 68 -2.85 -11.25 24.15
C LEU A 68 -1.60 -12.03 23.73
N GLY A 69 -0.94 -11.61 22.65
CA GLY A 69 0.27 -12.22 22.10
C GLY A 69 1.52 -11.35 22.28
N PRO A 70 2.58 -11.64 21.51
CA PRO A 70 3.79 -10.84 21.47
C PRO A 70 3.48 -9.37 21.20
N THR A 71 4.18 -8.46 21.91
CA THR A 71 4.04 -7.01 21.70
C THR A 71 5.18 -6.44 20.86
N GLU A 72 6.15 -7.26 20.47
CA GLU A 72 7.29 -6.87 19.66
C GLU A 72 7.93 -8.12 19.04
N GLU A 73 8.08 -8.16 17.71
CA GLU A 73 8.79 -9.25 17.01
C GLU A 73 9.57 -8.77 15.79
N THR A 74 10.33 -9.70 15.20
CA THR A 74 11.06 -9.51 13.95
C THR A 74 10.77 -10.70 13.04
N ASP A 75 10.27 -10.41 11.84
CA ASP A 75 9.78 -11.41 10.90
C ASP A 75 10.34 -11.16 9.49
N GLN A 76 10.23 -12.19 8.65
CA GLN A 76 10.49 -12.04 7.22
C GLN A 76 9.23 -11.58 6.51
N TYR A 77 9.36 -10.57 5.67
CA TYR A 77 8.29 -10.09 4.81
C TYR A 77 8.63 -10.28 3.33
N VAL A 78 7.59 -10.25 2.50
CA VAL A 78 7.70 -10.06 1.05
C VAL A 78 6.97 -8.78 0.68
N SER A 79 7.40 -8.15 -0.41
CA SER A 79 6.81 -6.90 -0.89
C SER A 79 6.73 -6.85 -2.39
N SER A 80 5.84 -6.00 -2.90
CA SER A 80 5.68 -5.75 -4.34
C SER A 80 5.18 -4.34 -4.56
N GLN A 81 5.80 -3.61 -5.48
CA GLN A 81 5.32 -2.30 -5.90
C GLN A 81 4.00 -2.46 -6.65
N ILE A 82 2.98 -1.68 -6.29
CA ILE A 82 1.71 -1.65 -7.02
C ILE A 82 1.71 -0.49 -8.03
N ASP A 83 2.00 0.72 -7.56
CA ASP A 83 2.12 1.94 -8.37
C ASP A 83 3.13 2.91 -7.73
N ASP A 84 3.27 4.14 -8.23
CA ASP A 84 4.26 5.11 -7.74
C ASP A 84 4.10 5.49 -6.24
N HIS A 85 2.91 5.28 -5.67
CA HIS A 85 2.54 5.66 -4.31
C HIS A 85 2.04 4.49 -3.46
N LYS A 86 1.93 3.27 -4.02
CA LYS A 86 1.38 2.11 -3.32
C LYS A 86 2.34 0.94 -3.29
N LEU A 87 2.52 0.40 -2.09
CA LEU A 87 3.34 -0.77 -1.83
C LEU A 87 2.49 -1.87 -1.18
N PHE A 88 2.57 -3.08 -1.71
CA PHE A 88 2.11 -4.27 -1.00
C PHE A 88 3.22 -4.82 -0.12
N ILE A 89 2.91 -5.14 1.14
CA ILE A 89 3.80 -5.84 2.06
C ILE A 89 3.02 -6.95 2.76
N SER A 90 3.66 -8.08 3.00
CA SER A 90 3.07 -9.15 3.80
C SER A 90 4.10 -9.97 4.57
N TRP A 91 3.71 -10.43 5.74
CA TRP A 91 4.46 -11.39 6.56
C TRP A 91 3.51 -12.28 7.36
N VAL A 92 4.05 -13.32 7.98
CA VAL A 92 3.36 -14.16 8.96
C VAL A 92 4.17 -14.14 10.24
N GLU A 93 3.56 -13.73 11.34
CA GLU A 93 4.14 -13.74 12.67
C GLU A 93 4.31 -15.18 13.19
N LYS A 94 5.11 -15.37 14.24
CA LYS A 94 5.29 -16.70 14.86
C LYS A 94 4.00 -17.29 15.42
N SER A 95 3.05 -16.43 15.78
CA SER A 95 1.70 -16.77 16.24
C SER A 95 0.83 -17.42 15.16
N GLY A 96 1.26 -17.37 13.90
CA GLY A 96 0.45 -17.74 12.74
C GLY A 96 -0.37 -16.58 12.18
N LEU A 97 -0.28 -15.38 12.79
CA LEU A 97 -0.98 -14.20 12.30
C LEU A 97 -0.35 -13.73 10.99
N GLY A 98 -1.10 -13.86 9.89
CA GLY A 98 -0.74 -13.30 8.60
C GLY A 98 -1.19 -11.85 8.50
N VAL A 99 -0.29 -10.98 8.03
CA VAL A 99 -0.53 -9.56 7.78
C VAL A 99 -0.29 -9.30 6.30
N TYR A 100 -1.29 -8.77 5.60
CA TYR A 100 -1.23 -8.44 4.17
C TYR A 100 -1.74 -7.03 3.96
N SER A 101 -0.85 -6.10 3.63
CA SER A 101 -1.14 -4.68 3.68
C SER A 101 -0.79 -3.97 2.39
N VAL A 102 -1.69 -3.10 1.94
CA VAL A 102 -1.37 -2.05 0.96
C VAL A 102 -1.14 -0.76 1.73
N LEU A 103 0.08 -0.22 1.60
CA LEU A 103 0.47 1.09 2.08
C LEU A 103 0.23 2.08 0.96
N ASP A 104 -0.70 3.01 1.16
CA ASP A 104 -0.96 4.10 0.24
C ASP A 104 -0.33 5.38 0.78
N PHE A 105 0.78 5.80 0.17
CA PHE A 105 1.53 6.99 0.56
C PHE A 105 0.97 8.29 -0.05
N GLU A 106 0.02 8.21 -0.98
CA GLU A 106 -0.70 9.37 -1.49
C GLU A 106 -1.77 9.80 -0.48
N THR A 107 -2.53 8.84 0.03
CA THR A 107 -3.62 9.10 0.99
C THR A 107 -3.24 8.88 2.45
N MET A 108 -2.06 8.31 2.71
CA MET A 108 -1.59 7.85 4.02
C MET A 108 -2.51 6.80 4.68
N ASN A 109 -3.29 6.10 3.86
CA ASN A 109 -4.15 5.01 4.29
C ASN A 109 -3.40 3.67 4.30
N LEU A 110 -3.86 2.78 5.18
CA LEU A 110 -3.37 1.42 5.30
C LEU A 110 -4.55 0.46 5.11
N HIS A 111 -4.46 -0.39 4.09
CA HIS A 111 -5.46 -1.42 3.86
C HIS A 111 -4.88 -2.78 4.23
N THR A 112 -5.17 -3.25 5.44
CA THR A 112 -4.67 -4.54 5.92
C THR A 112 -5.76 -5.60 5.91
N GLN A 113 -5.42 -6.77 5.42
CA GLN A 113 -6.11 -8.02 5.67
C GLN A 113 -5.30 -8.83 6.67
N GLY A 114 -5.97 -9.44 7.65
CA GLY A 114 -5.36 -10.35 8.61
C GLY A 114 -5.85 -11.77 8.39
N SER A 115 -4.99 -12.75 8.67
CA SER A 115 -5.37 -14.16 8.70
C SER A 115 -4.92 -14.84 9.99
N GLN A 116 -5.83 -15.50 10.70
CA GLN A 116 -5.50 -16.29 11.89
C GLN A 116 -6.44 -17.50 11.96
N ASP A 117 -5.90 -18.68 12.25
CA ASP A 117 -6.67 -19.91 12.45
C ASP A 117 -7.71 -20.21 11.34
N GLY A 118 -7.31 -19.96 10.08
CA GLY A 118 -8.14 -20.16 8.90
C GLY A 118 -9.22 -19.10 8.67
N GLN A 119 -9.29 -18.06 9.50
CA GLN A 119 -10.20 -16.92 9.33
C GLN A 119 -9.48 -15.76 8.67
N LEU A 120 -10.24 -14.97 7.90
CA LEU A 120 -9.80 -13.73 7.28
C LEU A 120 -10.60 -12.56 7.83
N TYR A 121 -9.94 -11.43 8.03
CA TYR A 121 -10.58 -10.19 8.46
C TYR A 121 -9.91 -8.97 7.83
N VAL A 122 -10.64 -7.86 7.80
CA VAL A 122 -10.15 -6.58 7.30
C VAL A 122 -9.90 -5.66 8.48
N ASN A 123 -8.74 -5.01 8.49
CA ASN A 123 -8.35 -4.06 9.52
C ASN A 123 -7.77 -2.81 8.85
N PRO A 124 -8.60 -1.84 8.46
CA PRO A 124 -8.11 -0.61 7.86
C PRO A 124 -7.44 0.28 8.91
N GLY A 125 -6.45 1.06 8.48
CA GLY A 125 -5.74 1.98 9.35
C GLY A 125 -5.13 3.14 8.57
N THR A 126 -4.18 3.82 9.21
CA THR A 126 -3.39 4.90 8.61
C THR A 126 -1.92 4.69 8.90
N ILE A 127 -1.07 5.17 8.00
CA ILE A 127 0.39 5.21 8.21
C ILE A 127 0.86 6.63 8.50
N LYS A 128 1.92 6.74 9.31
CA LYS A 128 2.62 8.00 9.55
C LYS A 128 4.09 7.73 9.79
N LYS A 129 4.99 8.41 9.08
CA LYS A 129 6.43 8.31 9.38
C LYS A 129 6.70 8.89 10.77
N ILE A 130 7.48 8.19 11.58
CA ILE A 130 7.95 8.66 12.88
C ILE A 130 9.48 8.73 12.88
N ASN A 131 10.01 9.83 13.41
CA ASN A 131 11.44 10.12 13.46
C ASN A 131 12.11 9.44 14.65
#